data_AF-A0AAD9CJK8-F1
#
_entry.id   AF-A0AAD9CJK8-F1
#
_cell.length_a   1.000
_cell.length_b   1.000
_cell.length_c   1.000
_cell.angle_alpha   90.00
_cell.angle_beta   90.00
_cell.angle_gamma   90.00
#
_symmetry.space_group_name_H-M   'P 1'
#
loop_
_entity.id
_entity.type
_entity.pdbx_description
1 polymer ?
#
loop_
_entity_poly.entity_id
_entity_poly.type
_entity_poly.pdbx_seq_one_letter_code
_entity_poly.pdbx_strand_id
1 'polypeptide(L)'
;MLKIYQSFLSCLVKPAVLQEESDVLQVDFRNPSNQKDSQELFVGFAAMQMIIKEDMEGMHEVKKFRLEVRDFYVNVLAYMAKKFPFKDNLICNAVVVDPAIHRICL
;
A
#
# COMPACT_ATOMS: atom_id res chain seq x y z
N MET A 1 7.33 -3.24 -9.55
CA MET A 1 7.37 -3.57 -8.11
C MET A 1 7.21 -2.33 -7.23
N LEU A 2 8.05 -1.30 -7.41
CA LEU A 2 7.96 -0.05 -6.62
C LEU A 2 6.59 0.66 -6.72
N LYS A 3 5.98 0.70 -7.91
CA LYS A 3 4.61 1.25 -8.10
C LYS A 3 3.54 0.53 -7.28
N ILE A 4 3.66 -0.79 -7.12
CA ILE A 4 2.71 -1.59 -6.32
C ILE A 4 2.90 -1.27 -4.84
N TYR A 5 4.16 -1.17 -4.38
CA TYR A 5 4.48 -0.78 -3.01
C TYR A 5 3.94 0.62 -2.67
N GLN A 6 4.12 1.58 -3.59
CA GLN A 6 3.57 2.93 -3.44
C GLN A 6 2.03 2.93 -3.41
N SER A 7 1.38 2.07 -4.19
CA SER A 7 -0.08 1.91 -4.14
C SER A 7 -0.53 1.43 -2.76
N PHE A 8 0.12 0.41 -2.18
CA PHE A 8 -0.18 -0.05 -0.83
C PHE A 8 0.11 1.00 0.24
N LEU A 9 1.20 1.77 0.11
CA LEU A 9 1.48 2.90 0.99
C LEU A 9 0.33 3.91 0.96
N SER A 10 -0.20 4.23 -0.23
CA SER A 10 -1.29 5.19 -0.38
C SER A 10 -2.60 4.75 0.29
N CYS A 11 -2.79 3.46 0.54
CA CYS A 11 -3.95 2.94 1.27
C CYS A 11 -3.88 3.21 2.79
N LEU A 12 -2.68 3.35 3.35
CA LEU A 12 -2.44 3.46 4.80
C LEU A 12 -1.87 4.82 5.23
N VAL A 13 -0.95 5.39 4.45
CA VAL A 13 -0.15 6.56 4.81
C VAL A 13 -0.78 7.84 4.27
N LYS A 14 -0.71 8.92 5.07
CA LYS A 14 -1.21 10.25 4.69
C LYS A 14 -0.51 10.75 3.42
N PRO A 15 -1.23 11.37 2.47
CA PRO A 15 -0.63 11.88 1.24
C PRO A 15 0.51 12.88 1.47
N ALA A 16 0.41 13.72 2.50
CA ALA A 16 1.45 14.71 2.84
C ALA A 16 2.80 14.04 3.11
N VAL A 17 2.81 12.95 3.90
CA VAL A 17 4.02 12.18 4.21
C VAL A 17 4.64 11.57 2.95
N LEU A 18 3.80 11.10 2.01
CA LEU A 18 4.28 10.53 0.75
C LEU A 18 4.82 11.58 -0.23
N GLN A 19 4.43 12.84 -0.09
CA GLN A 19 4.92 13.95 -0.92
C GLN A 19 6.22 14.55 -0.39
N GLU A 20 6.41 14.52 0.93
CA GLU A 20 7.63 14.98 1.60
C GLU A 20 8.81 14.04 1.33
N GLU A 21 8.54 12.74 1.17
CA GLU A 21 9.60 11.74 1.09
C GLU A 21 10.09 11.47 -0.35
N SER A 22 11.37 11.74 -0.59
CA SER A 22 12.02 11.56 -1.90
C SER A 22 12.17 10.08 -2.32
N ASP A 23 12.37 9.19 -1.34
CA ASP A 23 12.41 7.74 -1.53
C ASP A 23 11.26 7.08 -0.76
N VAL A 24 10.28 6.55 -1.50
CA VAL A 24 9.11 5.87 -0.93
C VAL A 24 9.47 4.67 -0.06
N LEU A 25 10.66 4.10 -0.19
CA LEU A 25 11.13 3.00 0.67
C LEU A 25 11.57 3.47 2.06
N GLN A 26 11.80 4.77 2.27
CA GLN A 26 12.15 5.37 3.56
C GLN A 26 10.93 5.80 4.38
N VAL A 27 9.73 5.76 3.79
CA VAL A 27 8.49 6.14 4.48
C VAL A 27 8.29 5.25 5.70
N ASP A 28 8.28 5.86 6.89
CA ASP A 28 7.93 5.15 8.13
C ASP A 28 6.42 4.97 8.23
N PHE A 29 5.94 3.91 7.59
CA PHE A 29 4.52 3.51 7.62
C PHE A 29 4.10 2.89 8.95
N ARG A 30 5.02 2.62 9.89
CA ARG A 30 4.68 2.09 11.23
C ARG A 30 4.36 3.19 12.22
N ASN A 31 4.88 4.40 12.02
CA ASN A 31 4.54 5.55 12.83
C ASN A 31 3.04 5.90 12.70
N PRO A 32 2.24 5.80 13.79
CA PRO A 32 0.81 6.12 13.75
C PRO A 32 0.52 7.55 13.28
N SER A 33 1.40 8.51 13.56
CA SER A 33 1.24 9.91 13.13
C SER A 33 1.27 10.07 11.62
N ASN A 34 1.96 9.17 10.91
CA ASN A 34 2.06 9.16 9.45
C ASN A 34 0.87 8.46 8.79
N GLN A 35 0.16 7.61 9.54
CA GLN A 35 -0.97 6.83 9.03
C GLN A 35 -2.23 7.69 8.96
N LYS A 36 -3.10 7.35 8.02
CA LYS A 36 -4.46 7.89 7.89
C LYS A 36 -5.33 7.49 9.08
N ASP A 37 -6.39 8.26 9.29
CA ASP A 37 -7.42 7.87 10.24
C ASP A 37 -8.16 6.61 9.77
N SER A 38 -8.69 5.82 10.70
CA SER A 38 -9.34 4.55 10.36
C SER A 38 -10.53 4.68 9.41
N GLN A 39 -11.15 5.87 9.37
CA GLN A 39 -12.25 6.18 8.44
C GLN A 39 -11.76 6.45 7.01
N GLU A 40 -10.52 6.91 6.86
CA GLU A 40 -9.90 7.29 5.59
C GLU A 40 -9.08 6.15 4.96
N LEU A 41 -8.91 5.04 5.67
CA LEU A 41 -8.28 3.85 5.14
C LEU A 41 -9.04 3.38 3.90
N PHE A 42 -8.30 3.02 2.86
CA PHE A 42 -8.91 2.47 1.67
C PHE A 42 -9.52 1.11 1.99
N VAL A 43 -10.78 0.94 1.65
CA VAL A 43 -11.50 -0.33 1.72
C VAL A 43 -12.17 -0.54 0.37
N GLY A 44 -12.09 -1.74 -0.18
CA GLY A 44 -12.68 -2.06 -1.47
C GLY A 44 -14.19 -1.77 -1.47
N PHE A 45 -14.73 -1.40 -2.64
CA PHE A 45 -16.11 -0.94 -2.80
C PHE A 45 -17.15 -1.85 -2.12
N ALA A 46 -17.05 -3.17 -2.32
CA ALA A 46 -17.99 -4.13 -1.73
C ALA A 46 -17.97 -4.11 -0.20
N ALA A 47 -16.79 -4.12 0.40
CA ALA A 47 -16.64 -4.06 1.85
C ALA A 47 -17.07 -2.68 2.41
N MET A 48 -16.84 -1.59 1.67
CA MET A 48 -17.34 -0.27 2.05
C MET A 48 -18.88 -0.22 2.10
N GLN A 49 -19.57 -0.83 1.14
CA GLN A 49 -21.04 -0.90 1.16
C GLN A 49 -21.57 -1.67 2.38
N MET A 50 -20.89 -2.74 2.78
CA MET A 50 -21.24 -3.49 4.00
C MET A 50 -21.02 -2.65 5.25
N ILE A 51 -19.89 -1.96 5.34
CA ILE A 51 -19.57 -1.07 6.46
C ILE A 51 -20.59 0.06 6.59
N ILE A 52 -20.94 0.74 5.50
CA ILE A 52 -21.92 1.84 5.53
C ILE A 52 -23.26 1.34 6.08
N LYS A 53 -23.68 0.14 5.68
CA LYS A 53 -24.91 -0.46 6.17
C LYS A 53 -24.84 -0.78 7.67
N GLU A 54 -23.77 -1.43 8.12
CA GLU A 54 -23.59 -1.85 9.52
C GLU A 54 -23.27 -0.69 10.49
N ASP A 55 -22.62 0.38 10.01
CA ASP A 55 -22.29 1.58 10.79
C ASP A 55 -23.54 2.43 11.06
N MET A 56 -24.48 2.49 10.11
CA MET A 56 -25.82 3.08 10.34
C MET A 56 -26.63 2.29 11.40
N GLU A 57 -26.35 1.00 11.54
CA GLU A 57 -26.95 0.13 12.56
C GLU A 57 -26.22 0.21 13.92
N GLY A 58 -25.11 0.97 14.02
CA GLY A 58 -24.39 1.24 15.26
C GLY A 58 -23.54 0.08 15.78
N MET A 59 -23.15 -0.87 14.92
CA MET A 59 -22.45 -2.09 15.33
C MET A 59 -20.97 -1.86 15.71
N HIS A 60 -20.52 -2.51 16.79
CA HIS A 60 -19.13 -2.47 17.26
C HIS A 60 -18.12 -3.09 16.26
N GLU A 61 -18.59 -4.00 15.40
CA GLU A 61 -17.79 -4.77 14.45
C GLU A 61 -17.10 -3.89 13.39
N VAL A 62 -17.68 -2.74 13.03
CA VAL A 62 -17.09 -1.81 12.05
C VAL A 62 -15.74 -1.26 12.54
N LYS A 63 -15.63 -0.93 13.83
CA LYS A 63 -14.38 -0.42 14.41
C LYS A 63 -13.30 -1.50 14.39
N LYS A 64 -13.67 -2.73 14.75
CA LYS A 64 -12.76 -3.88 14.73
C LYS A 64 -12.28 -4.18 13.31
N PHE A 65 -13.19 -4.22 12.33
CA PHE A 65 -12.85 -4.41 10.93
C PHE A 65 -11.85 -3.37 10.43
N ARG A 66 -12.05 -2.08 10.75
CA ARG A 66 -11.12 -1.02 10.32
C ARG A 66 -9.72 -1.15 10.96
N LEU A 67 -9.63 -1.67 12.18
CA LEU A 67 -8.33 -2.01 12.79
C LEU A 67 -7.67 -3.19 12.07
N GLU A 68 -8.43 -4.24 11.74
CA GLU A 68 -7.91 -5.38 10.98
C GLU A 68 -7.43 -4.97 9.57
N VAL A 69 -8.12 -4.04 8.91
CA VAL A 69 -7.66 -3.45 7.63
C VAL A 69 -6.32 -2.71 7.79
N ARG A 70 -6.16 -1.95 8.89
CA ARG A 70 -4.89 -1.27 9.19
C ARG A 70 -3.76 -2.29 9.37
N ASP A 71 -4.00 -3.32 10.17
CA ASP A 71 -3.02 -4.38 10.42
C ASP A 71 -2.66 -5.13 9.14
N PHE A 72 -3.65 -5.40 8.28
CA PHE A 72 -3.42 -5.98 6.95
C PHE A 72 -2.42 -5.13 6.15
N TYR A 73 -2.65 -3.82 6.01
CA TYR A 73 -1.75 -2.96 5.23
C TYR A 73 -0.35 -2.88 5.84
N VAL A 74 -0.23 -2.75 7.16
CA VAL A 74 1.07 -2.75 7.85
C VAL A 74 1.84 -4.04 7.58
N ASN A 75 1.16 -5.19 7.63
CA ASN A 75 1.77 -6.49 7.40
C ASN A 75 2.19 -6.69 5.94
N VAL A 76 1.36 -6.28 4.97
CA VAL A 76 1.71 -6.32 3.55
C VAL A 76 2.93 -5.46 3.25
N LEU A 77 2.95 -4.22 3.75
CA LEU A 77 4.08 -3.31 3.56
C LEU A 77 5.36 -3.85 4.20
N ALA A 78 5.27 -4.39 5.42
CA ALA A 78 6.41 -5.03 6.09
C ALA A 78 6.94 -6.25 5.33
N TYR A 79 6.05 -7.08 4.78
CA TYR A 79 6.42 -8.22 3.97
C TYR A 79 7.14 -7.78 2.69
N MET A 80 6.57 -6.81 1.97
CA MET A 80 7.16 -6.26 0.76
C MET A 80 8.54 -5.65 1.05
N ALA A 81 8.67 -4.79 2.06
CA ALA A 81 9.94 -4.19 2.46
C ALA A 81 11.03 -5.23 2.78
N LYS A 82 10.65 -6.37 3.36
CA LYS A 82 11.57 -7.45 3.74
C LYS A 82 11.94 -8.38 2.59
N LYS A 83 10.98 -8.68 1.70
CA LYS A 83 11.09 -9.78 0.73
C LYS A 83 11.28 -9.32 -0.70
N PHE A 84 10.89 -8.08 -1.02
CA PHE A 84 10.93 -7.63 -2.40
C PHE A 84 12.30 -7.03 -2.71
N PRO A 85 12.92 -7.42 -3.83
CA PRO A 85 14.22 -6.94 -4.27
C PRO A 85 14.13 -5.52 -4.86
N PHE A 86 13.71 -4.54 -4.07
CA PHE A 86 13.51 -3.16 -4.54
C PHE A 86 14.79 -2.47 -5.00
N LYS A 87 15.95 -2.91 -4.49
CA LYS A 87 17.28 -2.37 -4.80
C LYS A 87 18.17 -3.36 -5.56
N ASP A 88 17.59 -4.46 -6.05
CA ASP A 88 18.34 -5.44 -6.82
C ASP A 88 18.46 -4.97 -8.27
N ASN A 89 19.65 -4.52 -8.64
CA ASN A 89 19.94 -4.01 -9.97
C ASN A 89 19.71 -5.06 -11.07
N LEU A 90 19.88 -6.35 -10.78
CA LEU A 90 19.70 -7.41 -11.77
C LEU A 90 18.21 -7.63 -12.08
N ILE A 91 17.35 -7.62 -11.06
CA ILE A 91 15.90 -7.73 -11.25
C ILE A 91 15.31 -6.43 -11.81
N CYS A 92 15.84 -5.27 -11.43
CA CYS A 92 15.45 -3.99 -12.01
C CYS A 92 15.82 -3.88 -13.50
N ASN A 93 16.94 -4.46 -13.92
CA ASN A 93 17.41 -4.45 -15.31
C ASN A 93 16.99 -5.68 -16.11
N ALA A 94 16.33 -6.66 -15.49
CA ALA A 94 15.66 -7.77 -16.17
C ALA A 94 14.37 -7.29 -16.84
N VAL A 95 14.48 -6.25 -17.68
CA VAL A 95 13.49 -5.98 -18.71
C VAL A 95 13.58 -7.17 -19.64
N VAL A 96 12.53 -8.00 -19.60
CA VAL A 96 12.36 -9.14 -20.49
C VAL A 96 12.55 -8.63 -21.91
N VAL A 97 13.56 -9.13 -22.61
CA VAL A 97 13.69 -8.97 -24.05
C VAL A 97 12.37 -9.49 -24.63
N ASP A 98 11.51 -8.59 -25.10
CA ASP A 98 10.35 -8.98 -25.86
C ASP A 98 10.88 -9.58 -27.17
N PRO A 99 10.74 -10.90 -27.41
CA PRO A 99 11.23 -11.51 -28.65
C PRO A 99 10.57 -10.89 -29.89
N ALA A 100 9.39 -10.30 -29.74
CA ALA A 100 8.65 -9.63 -30.81
C ALA A 100 9.18 -8.21 -31.09
N ILE A 101 9.92 -7.59 -30.16
CA ILE A 101 10.47 -6.24 -30.33
C ILE A 101 12.00 -6.34 -30.29
N HIS A 102 12.58 -6.64 -31.45
CA HIS A 102 14.02 -6.53 -31.73
C HIS A 102 14.48 -5.05 -31.73
N ARG A 103 14.39 -4.36 -30.60
CA ARG A 103 15.13 -3.10 -30.39
C ARG A 103 15.69 -3.05 -28.98
N ILE A 104 17.00 -3.21 -28.92
CA ILE A 104 17.81 -2.86 -27.76
C ILE A 104 17.82 -1.33 -27.72
N CYS A 105 17.10 -0.73 -26.78
CA CYS A 105 17.29 0.67 -26.42
C CYS A 105 18.41 0.71 -25.38
N LEU A 106 19.61 1.14 -25.81
CA LEU A 106 20.71 1.56 -24.94
C LEU A 106 20.45 2.97 -24.41
#